data_AF-A0A347U9J3-F1
#
_entry.id   AF-A0A347U9J3-F1
#
_cell.length_a   1.000
_cell.length_b   1.000
_cell.length_c   1.000
_cell.angle_alpha   90.00
_cell.angle_beta   90.00
_cell.angle_gamma   90.00
#
_symmetry.space_group_name_H-M   'P 1'
#
loop_
_entity.id
_entity.type
_entity.pdbx_description
1 polymer ?
#
loop_
_entity_poly.entity_id
_entity_poly.type
_entity_poly.pdbx_seq_one_letter_code
_entity_poly.pdbx_strand_id
1 'polypeptide(L)'
;MSSIDYNVVVELDNIQKELLLTNLDEEGKLSCLKAFKVARLIGRKPIEMSAITKSMGIKITNCELGVFGKLKFEDPSAVIYNRLKRNYMGHETLECKVLWDEAKRSKLKTVGATVKNSDIQVSHCQLGCFRNRNGKKELV
;
A
#
# COMPACT_ATOMS: atom_id res chain seq x y z
N MET A 1 -9.23 -8.69 -9.08
CA MET A 1 -9.08 -7.63 -8.07
C MET A 1 -9.64 -6.36 -8.64
N SER A 2 -10.81 -5.95 -8.20
CA SER A 2 -11.48 -4.72 -8.61
C SER A 2 -10.84 -3.53 -7.86
N SER A 3 -10.00 -2.79 -8.57
CA SER A 3 -9.56 -1.45 -8.15
C SER A 3 -10.77 -0.54 -8.00
N ILE A 4 -10.72 0.39 -7.06
CA ILE A 4 -11.85 1.30 -6.82
C ILE A 4 -11.94 2.27 -7.99
N ASP A 5 -13.03 2.20 -8.75
CA ASP A 5 -13.45 3.25 -9.67
C ASP A 5 -14.10 4.37 -8.84
N TYR A 6 -13.30 5.12 -8.09
CA TYR A 6 -13.72 6.48 -7.77
C TYR A 6 -13.57 7.24 -9.09
N ASN A 7 -14.67 7.74 -9.64
CA ASN A 7 -14.71 8.66 -10.79
C ASN A 7 -14.05 10.00 -10.44
N VAL A 8 -12.79 9.97 -9.99
CA VAL A 8 -11.97 11.15 -9.76
C VAL A 8 -11.23 11.38 -11.08
N VAL A 9 -11.76 12.31 -11.87
CA VAL A 9 -11.06 12.84 -13.03
C VAL A 9 -9.93 13.72 -12.48
N VAL A 10 -8.74 13.14 -12.33
CA VAL A 10 -7.54 13.89 -11.95
C VAL A 10 -6.84 14.30 -13.23
N GLU A 11 -6.98 15.57 -13.60
CA GLU A 11 -6.14 16.16 -14.65
C GLU A 11 -4.80 16.59 -14.02
N LEU A 12 -3.72 16.04 -14.58
CA LEU A 12 -2.36 16.46 -14.26
C LEU A 12 -1.85 17.44 -15.31
N ASP A 13 -1.17 18.49 -14.85
CA ASP A 13 -0.40 19.37 -15.74
C ASP A 13 0.86 18.65 -16.27
N ASN A 14 1.57 19.28 -17.20
CA ASN A 14 2.74 18.69 -17.84
C ASN A 14 3.89 18.42 -16.85
N ILE A 15 4.07 19.28 -15.85
CA ILE A 15 5.13 19.15 -14.84
C ILE A 15 4.80 17.97 -13.92
N GLN A 16 3.55 17.84 -13.49
CA GLN A 16 3.07 16.72 -12.67
C GLN A 16 3.23 15.38 -13.41
N LYS A 17 2.93 15.34 -14.71
CA LYS A 17 3.14 14.14 -15.55
C LYS A 17 4.62 13.80 -15.64
N GLU A 18 5.49 14.77 -15.90
CA GLU A 18 6.93 14.57 -15.99
C GLU A 18 7.52 14.04 -14.66
N LEU A 19 7.12 14.64 -13.53
CA LEU A 19 7.53 14.18 -12.20
C LEU A 19 7.11 12.72 -11.95
N LEU A 20 5.94 12.30 -12.44
CA LEU A 20 5.50 10.92 -12.31
C LEU A 20 6.35 9.99 -13.18
N LEU A 21 6.56 10.33 -14.46
CA LEU A 21 7.31 9.52 -15.42
C LEU A 21 8.78 9.33 -15.03
N THR A 22 9.42 10.39 -14.52
CA THR A 22 10.83 10.36 -14.06
C THR A 22 11.05 9.52 -12.81
N ASN A 23 9.98 9.15 -12.09
CA ASN A 23 10.06 8.34 -10.88
C ASN A 23 9.73 6.85 -11.11
N LEU A 24 9.41 6.44 -12.34
CA LEU A 24 9.16 5.05 -12.68
C LEU A 24 10.42 4.18 -12.48
N ASP A 25 10.22 2.87 -12.39
CA ASP A 25 11.30 1.89 -12.47
C ASP A 25 11.61 1.49 -13.92
N GLU A 26 12.60 0.62 -14.11
CA GLU A 26 13.06 0.13 -15.43
C GLU A 26 11.94 -0.57 -16.23
N GLU A 27 10.89 -1.04 -15.57
CA GLU A 27 9.73 -1.68 -16.21
C GLU A 27 8.57 -0.69 -16.44
N GLY A 28 8.77 0.61 -16.20
CA GLY A 28 7.72 1.63 -16.32
C GLY A 28 6.66 1.56 -15.23
N LYS A 29 6.98 0.97 -14.07
CA LYS A 29 6.06 0.80 -12.94
C LYS A 29 6.44 1.74 -11.79
N LEU A 30 5.49 1.94 -10.88
CA LEU A 30 5.70 2.80 -9.71
C LEU A 30 5.56 1.97 -8.43
N SER A 31 6.61 1.83 -7.64
CA SER A 31 6.49 1.13 -6.35
C SER A 31 5.56 1.88 -5.39
N CYS A 32 4.95 1.18 -4.44
CA CYS A 32 4.07 1.78 -3.42
C CYS A 32 4.74 2.96 -2.71
N LEU A 33 6.00 2.78 -2.27
CA LEU A 33 6.76 3.85 -1.61
C LEU A 33 7.00 5.05 -2.55
N LYS A 34 7.39 4.79 -3.80
CA LYS A 34 7.57 5.84 -4.81
C LYS A 34 6.25 6.54 -5.12
N ALA A 35 5.13 5.82 -5.16
CA ALA A 35 3.81 6.40 -5.38
C ALA A 35 3.42 7.38 -4.27
N PHE A 36 3.69 7.06 -2.99
CA PHE A 36 3.52 8.01 -1.90
C PHE A 36 4.41 9.25 -2.04
N LYS A 37 5.68 9.05 -2.44
CA LYS A 37 6.62 10.15 -2.66
C LYS A 37 6.12 11.07 -3.79
N VAL A 38 5.79 10.49 -4.93
CA VAL A 38 5.29 11.20 -6.12
C VAL A 38 4.00 11.95 -5.78
N ALA A 39 3.04 11.32 -5.10
CA ALA A 39 1.80 11.98 -4.68
C ALA A 39 2.07 13.32 -3.98
N ARG A 40 3.02 13.32 -3.02
CA ARG A 40 3.43 14.53 -2.31
C ARG A 40 4.13 15.54 -3.22
N LEU A 41 5.01 15.07 -4.11
CA LEU A 41 5.73 15.93 -5.06
C LEU A 41 4.78 16.65 -6.02
N ILE A 42 3.74 15.97 -6.50
CA ILE A 42 2.76 16.54 -7.43
C ILE A 42 1.59 17.24 -6.72
N GLY A 43 1.62 17.34 -5.38
CA GLY A 43 0.58 17.99 -4.58
C GLY A 43 -0.77 17.27 -4.55
N ARG A 44 -0.78 15.95 -4.78
CA ARG A 44 -1.99 15.11 -4.80
C ARG A 44 -2.11 14.25 -3.54
N LYS A 45 -3.34 13.83 -3.22
CA LYS A 45 -3.56 12.94 -2.07
C LYS A 45 -3.13 11.53 -2.44
N PRO A 46 -2.46 10.77 -1.54
CA PRO A 46 -2.05 9.40 -1.84
C PRO A 46 -3.19 8.52 -2.37
N ILE A 47 -4.41 8.67 -1.84
CA ILE A 47 -5.59 7.89 -2.24
C ILE A 47 -5.96 8.07 -3.73
N GLU A 48 -5.55 9.16 -4.36
CA GLU A 48 -5.80 9.46 -5.77
C GLU A 48 -4.80 8.75 -6.69
N MET A 49 -3.67 8.25 -6.16
CA MET A 49 -2.59 7.69 -6.98
C MET A 49 -3.03 6.49 -7.81
N SER A 50 -3.89 5.62 -7.28
CA SER A 50 -4.40 4.50 -8.08
C SER A 50 -5.22 4.97 -9.29
N ALA A 51 -5.96 6.08 -9.19
CA ALA A 51 -6.71 6.63 -10.31
C ALA A 51 -5.77 7.33 -11.30
N ILE A 52 -4.84 8.13 -10.79
CA ILE A 52 -3.81 8.84 -11.57
C ILE A 52 -2.96 7.85 -12.38
N THR A 53 -2.42 6.82 -11.75
CA THR A 53 -1.56 5.86 -12.47
C THR A 53 -2.39 5.04 -13.46
N LYS A 54 -3.65 4.70 -13.12
CA LYS A 54 -4.56 3.98 -14.02
C LYS A 54 -4.89 4.80 -15.28
N SER A 55 -5.14 6.10 -15.17
CA SER A 55 -5.40 6.96 -16.33
C SER A 55 -4.18 7.12 -17.25
N MET A 56 -2.97 6.96 -16.70
CA MET A 56 -1.71 6.99 -17.45
C MET A 56 -1.23 5.60 -17.91
N GLY A 57 -1.98 4.53 -17.64
CA GLY A 57 -1.57 3.16 -17.96
C GLY A 57 -0.41 2.59 -17.12
N ILE A 58 -0.08 3.24 -16.01
CA ILE A 58 1.03 2.91 -15.12
C ILE A 58 0.54 2.00 -13.99
N LYS A 59 1.31 0.95 -13.69
CA LYS A 59 0.98 0.01 -12.61
C LYS A 59 1.71 0.36 -11.32
N ILE A 60 0.98 0.37 -10.20
CA ILE A 60 1.57 0.42 -8.87
C ILE A 60 1.99 -0.98 -8.44
N THR A 61 3.25 -1.15 -8.04
CA THR A 61 3.82 -2.44 -7.62
C THR A 61 4.34 -2.42 -6.20
N ASN A 62 4.69 -3.60 -5.67
CA ASN A 62 5.49 -3.76 -4.44
C ASN A 62 4.94 -2.97 -3.24
N CYS A 63 3.84 -3.44 -2.65
CA CYS A 63 3.34 -2.86 -1.41
C CYS A 63 4.37 -3.05 -0.30
N GLU A 64 4.89 -1.96 0.26
CA GLU A 64 5.87 -1.99 1.35
C GLU A 64 5.38 -2.70 2.62
N LEU A 65 4.05 -2.74 2.81
CA LEU A 65 3.39 -3.45 3.91
C LEU A 65 3.12 -4.93 3.59
N GLY A 66 3.63 -5.47 2.48
CA GLY A 66 3.46 -6.89 2.13
C GLY A 66 2.04 -7.32 1.82
N VAL A 67 1.16 -6.34 1.57
CA VAL A 67 -0.24 -6.58 1.22
C VAL A 67 -0.37 -7.14 -0.21
N PHE A 68 0.53 -6.76 -1.11
CA PHE A 68 0.62 -7.33 -2.47
C PHE A 68 2.04 -7.16 -3.04
N GLY A 69 2.41 -8.02 -3.99
CA GLY A 69 3.73 -8.05 -4.63
C GLY A 69 4.68 -9.11 -4.07
N LYS A 70 5.89 -9.19 -4.66
CA LYS A 70 6.89 -10.25 -4.39
C LYS A 70 8.03 -9.83 -3.46
N LEU A 71 7.88 -8.72 -2.72
CA LEU A 71 8.91 -8.28 -1.78
C LEU A 71 9.24 -9.42 -0.79
N LYS A 72 10.54 -9.71 -0.66
CA LYS A 72 11.09 -10.55 0.41
C LYS A 72 11.11 -9.70 1.67
N PHE A 73 10.40 -10.13 2.69
CA PHE A 73 10.31 -9.42 3.95
C PHE A 73 11.37 -9.94 4.94
N GLU A 74 11.66 -9.14 5.97
CA GLU A 74 12.38 -9.59 7.17
C GLU A 74 11.55 -10.65 7.92
N ASP A 75 12.07 -11.19 9.01
CA ASP A 75 11.33 -12.13 9.85
C ASP A 75 10.09 -11.47 10.50
N PRO A 76 8.94 -12.15 10.56
CA PRO A 76 7.76 -11.71 11.31
C PRO A 76 8.08 -11.44 12.79
N SER A 77 7.36 -10.50 13.42
CA SER A 77 7.54 -10.19 14.84
C SER A 77 6.26 -10.42 15.63
N ALA A 78 6.30 -11.34 16.60
CA ALA A 78 5.20 -11.58 17.53
C ALA A 78 4.81 -10.32 18.32
N VAL A 79 5.78 -9.46 18.63
CA VAL A 79 5.53 -8.18 19.33
C VAL A 79 4.72 -7.23 18.45
N ILE A 80 5.03 -7.14 17.16
CA ILE A 80 4.25 -6.31 16.22
C ILE A 80 2.86 -6.92 16.01
N TYR A 81 2.77 -8.24 15.87
CA TYR A 81 1.50 -8.94 15.72
C TYR A 81 0.54 -8.62 16.89
N ASN A 82 1.02 -8.79 18.12
CA ASN A 82 0.23 -8.51 19.32
C ASN A 82 -0.21 -7.04 19.40
N ARG A 83 0.64 -6.09 18.97
CA ARG A 83 0.27 -4.67 18.91
C ARG A 83 -0.84 -4.39 17.90
N LEU A 84 -0.73 -4.96 16.70
CA LEU A 84 -1.73 -4.83 15.65
C LEU A 84 -3.06 -5.46 16.05
N LYS A 85 -3.02 -6.66 16.65
CA LYS A 85 -4.18 -7.41 17.14
C LYS A 85 -5.04 -6.64 18.14
N ARG A 86 -4.44 -5.75 18.95
CA ARG A 86 -5.21 -4.88 19.87
C ARG A 86 -6.16 -3.92 19.17
N ASN A 87 -5.97 -3.68 17.87
CA ASN A 87 -6.86 -2.82 17.08
C ASN A 87 -8.02 -3.60 16.43
N TYR A 88 -8.17 -4.90 16.72
CA TYR A 88 -9.28 -5.69 16.20
C TYR A 88 -10.59 -5.28 16.87
N MET A 89 -11.52 -4.76 16.08
CA MET A 89 -12.88 -4.42 16.51
C MET A 89 -13.84 -5.59 16.21
N GLY A 90 -13.53 -6.77 16.75
CA GLY A 90 -14.34 -7.98 16.57
C GLY A 90 -14.13 -8.76 15.26
N HIS A 91 -13.18 -8.33 14.43
CA HIS A 91 -12.81 -9.00 13.19
C HIS A 91 -11.32 -8.78 12.88
N GLU A 92 -10.69 -9.70 12.14
CA GLU A 92 -9.24 -9.72 11.84
C GLU A 92 -8.82 -8.67 10.79
N THR A 93 -9.66 -7.67 10.48
CA THR A 93 -9.38 -6.67 9.44
C THR A 93 -8.86 -5.38 10.04
N LEU A 94 -7.76 -4.87 9.49
CA LEU A 94 -7.17 -3.58 9.84
C LEU A 94 -7.06 -2.69 8.60
N GLU A 95 -7.31 -1.40 8.79
CA GLU A 95 -7.05 -0.43 7.72
C GLU A 95 -5.56 -0.31 7.44
N CYS A 96 -5.20 -0.11 6.17
CA CYS A 96 -3.81 0.12 5.76
C CYS A 96 -3.16 1.27 6.54
N LYS A 97 -3.92 2.29 6.95
CA LYS A 97 -3.46 3.40 7.80
C LYS A 97 -2.90 2.91 9.15
N VAL A 98 -3.58 1.97 9.80
CA VAL A 98 -3.17 1.40 11.10
C VAL A 98 -1.80 0.74 10.98
N LEU A 99 -1.57 0.01 9.88
CA LEU A 99 -0.28 -0.63 9.61
C LEU A 99 0.83 0.39 9.38
N TRP A 100 0.54 1.48 8.66
CA TRP A 100 1.49 2.59 8.48
C TRP A 100 1.80 3.32 9.78
N ASP A 101 0.82 3.49 10.66
CA ASP A 101 1.02 4.11 11.97
C ASP A 101 1.89 3.22 12.89
N GLU A 102 1.71 1.90 12.86
CA GLU A 102 2.63 0.96 13.52
C GLU A 102 4.04 1.02 12.90
N ALA A 103 4.14 1.13 11.58
CA ALA A 103 5.42 1.28 10.88
C ALA A 103 6.15 2.60 11.15
N LYS A 104 5.52 3.60 11.79
CA LYS A 104 6.23 4.79 12.30
C LYS A 104 6.99 4.49 13.59
N ARG A 105 6.57 3.48 14.34
CA ARG A 105 7.14 3.08 15.64
C ARG A 105 7.98 1.80 15.55
N SER A 106 7.93 1.13 14.41
CA SER A 106 8.57 -0.14 14.10
C SER A 106 9.18 -0.08 12.69
N LYS A 107 9.84 -1.13 12.20
CA LYS A 107 10.36 -1.17 10.83
C LYS A 107 9.25 -1.56 9.84
N LEU A 108 9.12 -0.80 8.75
CA LEU A 108 8.11 -1.02 7.70
C LEU A 108 8.15 -2.46 7.14
N LYS A 109 9.35 -2.98 6.87
CA LYS A 109 9.52 -4.35 6.35
C LYS A 109 9.09 -5.42 7.35
N THR A 110 9.35 -5.24 8.64
CA THR A 110 8.94 -6.19 9.69
C THR A 110 7.42 -6.15 9.90
N VAL A 111 6.80 -4.97 9.84
CA VAL A 111 5.33 -4.84 9.85
C VAL A 111 4.73 -5.59 8.65
N GLY A 112 5.29 -5.37 7.45
CA GLY A 112 4.85 -6.06 6.24
C GLY A 112 5.03 -7.57 6.30
N ALA A 113 6.15 -8.06 6.85
CA ALA A 113 6.39 -9.48 7.12
C ALA A 113 5.29 -10.08 8.01
N THR A 114 5.02 -9.39 9.10
CA THR A 114 4.09 -9.84 10.14
C THR A 114 2.67 -9.93 9.59
N VAL A 115 2.22 -8.90 8.87
CA VAL A 115 0.88 -8.89 8.24
C VAL A 115 0.77 -9.93 7.13
N LYS A 116 1.82 -10.12 6.31
CA LYS A 116 1.79 -11.09 5.20
C LYS A 116 1.73 -12.55 5.67
N ASN A 117 2.27 -12.85 6.85
CA ASN A 117 2.36 -14.19 7.41
C ASN A 117 1.46 -14.38 8.65
N SER A 118 0.31 -13.69 8.69
CA SER A 118 -0.69 -13.84 9.75
C SER A 118 -2.11 -13.82 9.19
N ASP A 119 -3.07 -13.98 10.11
CA ASP A 119 -4.51 -13.88 9.92
C ASP A 119 -4.99 -12.44 9.63
N ILE A 120 -4.14 -11.43 9.83
CA ILE A 120 -4.48 -10.02 9.59
C ILE A 120 -4.93 -9.80 8.13
N GLN A 121 -6.17 -9.37 7.97
CA GLN A 121 -6.73 -8.86 6.72
C GLN A 121 -6.50 -7.35 6.65
N VAL A 122 -6.31 -6.82 5.44
CA VAL A 122 -6.04 -5.40 5.24
C VAL A 122 -7.11 -4.77 4.38
N SER A 123 -7.71 -3.67 4.87
CA SER A 123 -8.68 -2.87 4.14
C SER A 123 -8.15 -1.48 3.80
N HIS A 124 -8.85 -0.78 2.90
CA HIS A 124 -8.68 0.63 2.56
C HIS A 124 -7.22 1.02 2.27
N CYS A 125 -6.68 0.53 1.15
CA CYS A 125 -5.35 0.91 0.70
C CYS A 125 -5.23 2.44 0.63
N GLN A 126 -4.21 2.99 1.29
CA GLN A 126 -3.97 4.43 1.33
C GLN A 126 -3.62 5.04 -0.04
N LEU A 127 -3.22 4.22 -1.03
CA LEU A 127 -3.01 4.64 -2.42
C LEU A 127 -4.22 4.41 -3.33
N GLY A 128 -5.29 3.79 -2.80
CA GLY A 128 -6.48 3.44 -3.58
C GLY A 128 -6.38 2.14 -4.38
N CYS A 129 -5.29 1.37 -4.26
CA CYS A 129 -5.05 0.20 -5.11
C CYS A 129 -6.06 -0.96 -4.91
N PHE A 130 -6.63 -1.10 -3.71
CA PHE A 130 -7.60 -2.16 -3.38
C PHE A 130 -8.51 -1.76 -2.20
N ARG A 131 -9.69 -2.39 -2.10
CA ARG A 131 -10.60 -2.25 -0.94
C ARG A 131 -10.25 -3.20 0.19
N ASN A 132 -10.20 -4.50 -0.08
CA ASN A 132 -9.92 -5.53 0.92
C ASN A 132 -8.90 -6.54 0.38
N ARG A 133 -8.04 -7.04 1.28
CA ARG A 133 -7.09 -8.12 1.04
C ARG A 133 -7.16 -9.10 2.20
N ASN A 134 -7.52 -10.34 1.91
CA ASN A 134 -7.67 -11.39 2.91
C ASN A 134 -6.29 -11.81 3.46
N GLY A 135 -6.23 -12.09 4.75
CA GLY A 135 -5.05 -12.67 5.41
C GLY A 135 -4.80 -14.11 4.95
N LYS A 136 -3.64 -14.65 5.30
CA LYS A 136 -3.34 -16.06 5.06
C LYS A 136 -3.74 -16.85 6.30
N LYS A 137 -4.78 -17.67 6.21
CA LYS A 137 -5.09 -18.67 7.24
C LYS A 137 -4.22 -19.89 7.02
N GLU A 138 -2.93 -19.80 7.34
CA GLU A 138 -2.04 -20.94 7.50
C GLU A 138 -0.78 -20.49 8.25
N LEU A 139 -0.74 -20.81 9.55
CA LEU A 139 0.50 -21.10 10.27
C LEU A 139 0.68 -22.62 10.11
N VAL A 140 1.57 -23.03 9.21
CA VAL A 140 2.25 -24.33 9.32
C VAL A 140 3.70 -24.02 9.61
#